data_AF-A0A317ZIH4-F1
#
_entry.id   AF-A0A317ZIH4-F1
#
_cell.length_a   1.000
_cell.length_b   1.000
_cell.length_c   1.000
_cell.angle_alpha   90.00
_cell.angle_beta   90.00
_cell.angle_gamma   90.00
#
_symmetry.space_group_name_H-M   'P 1'
#
loop_
_entity.id
_entity.type
_entity.pdbx_description
1 polymer ?
#
loop_
_entity_poly.entity_id
_entity_poly.type
_entity_poly.pdbx_seq_one_letter_code
_entity_poly.pdbx_strand_id
1 'polypeptide(L)'
;MKLLLIPLLLFTYLPLSAQQANGEVKRSCRILFLNKPADAPKEAYLYDGKTSHKVLLPSRNFSQIVELPSGPLPDGKLTIGLSPTEVNEPEDFPSGAPSVTLPDTTTDVYLLLAYNPSNQVLPVAIRPINIDDSKLKPGETLWINLTNHKVAAKLGEAQFFIPPMKQTVGPPPLKESGYYKAQFIYQREGKGDFLPIMRKSWWFDATSKNLGFVVGSGGRLPKIFTLRDRRSQVTNGASN
;
A
#
# COMPACT_ATOMS: atom_id res chain seq x y z
N MET A 1 -33.44 58.87 -48.36
CA MET A 1 -33.64 57.42 -48.65
C MET A 1 -32.30 56.75 -48.88
N LYS A 2 -31.85 55.94 -47.91
CA LYS A 2 -31.16 54.66 -48.10
C LYS A 2 -30.78 54.14 -46.71
N LEU A 3 -31.58 53.18 -46.24
CA LEU A 3 -31.27 52.34 -45.08
C LEU A 3 -30.01 51.53 -45.38
N LEU A 4 -29.14 51.35 -44.39
CA LEU A 4 -28.15 50.29 -44.41
C LEU A 4 -28.21 49.56 -43.06
N LEU A 5 -28.73 48.34 -43.15
CA LEU A 5 -28.96 47.39 -42.06
C LEU A 5 -27.62 46.99 -41.40
N ILE A 6 -27.61 46.99 -40.07
CA ILE A 6 -26.60 46.33 -39.24
C ILE A 6 -27.10 44.92 -38.94
N PRO A 7 -26.40 43.83 -39.31
CA PRO A 7 -26.75 42.49 -38.85
C PRO A 7 -26.18 42.29 -37.43
N LEU A 8 -27.09 42.18 -36.46
CA LEU A 8 -26.82 41.84 -35.06
C LEU A 8 -26.49 40.34 -34.97
N LEU A 9 -25.21 40.01 -34.88
CA LEU A 9 -24.69 38.66 -34.64
C LEU A 9 -24.91 38.29 -33.17
N LEU A 10 -26.05 37.66 -32.86
CA LEU A 10 -26.28 37.01 -31.56
C LEU A 10 -25.41 35.73 -31.49
N PHE A 11 -24.22 35.86 -30.92
CA PHE A 11 -23.47 34.72 -30.39
C PHE A 11 -24.14 34.27 -29.08
N THR A 12 -24.99 33.26 -29.16
CA THR A 12 -25.51 32.55 -28.00
C THR A 12 -24.37 31.75 -27.37
N TYR A 13 -23.75 32.34 -26.35
CA TYR A 13 -22.87 31.62 -25.44
C TYR A 13 -23.69 30.60 -24.66
N LEU A 14 -23.71 29.34 -25.12
CA LEU A 14 -24.10 28.22 -24.28
C LEU A 14 -23.05 28.13 -23.15
N PRO A 15 -23.44 28.27 -21.86
CA PRO A 15 -22.53 27.91 -20.79
C PRO A 15 -22.29 26.40 -20.92
N LEU A 16 -21.07 26.05 -21.32
CA LEU A 16 -20.54 24.71 -21.17
C LEU A 16 -20.45 24.49 -19.67
N SER A 17 -21.55 24.02 -19.06
CA SER A 17 -21.53 23.49 -17.71
C SER A 17 -20.54 22.35 -17.73
N ALA A 18 -19.31 22.64 -17.29
CA ALA A 18 -18.34 21.64 -16.92
C ALA A 18 -19.03 20.80 -15.84
N GLN A 19 -19.57 19.67 -16.26
CA GLN A 19 -19.99 18.60 -15.38
C GLN A 19 -18.69 18.15 -14.73
N GLN A 20 -18.31 18.80 -13.62
CA GLN A 20 -17.30 18.29 -12.73
C GLN A 20 -17.77 16.88 -12.42
N ALA A 21 -17.08 15.91 -13.00
CA ALA A 21 -17.14 14.55 -12.51
C ALA A 21 -16.71 14.67 -11.04
N ASN A 22 -17.69 14.79 -10.16
CA ASN A 22 -17.51 14.56 -8.73
C ASN A 22 -17.28 13.06 -8.61
N GLY A 23 -16.10 12.64 -9.09
CA GLY A 23 -15.63 11.28 -9.02
C GLY A 23 -15.45 10.99 -7.55
N GLU A 24 -16.36 10.21 -7.00
CA GLU A 24 -16.25 9.75 -5.63
C GLU A 24 -14.87 9.11 -5.44
N VAL A 25 -14.07 9.66 -4.54
CA VAL A 25 -12.72 9.16 -4.26
C VAL A 25 -12.88 7.78 -3.64
N LYS A 26 -12.61 6.73 -4.43
CA LYS A 26 -12.64 5.34 -3.96
C LYS A 26 -11.40 5.06 -3.13
N ARG A 27 -11.61 4.55 -1.92
CA ARG A 27 -10.52 4.19 -1.00
C ARG A 27 -10.50 2.70 -0.70
N SER A 28 -9.32 2.13 -0.56
CA SER A 28 -9.19 0.73 -0.19
C SER A 28 -7.94 0.44 0.63
N CYS A 29 -8.00 -0.62 1.43
CA CYS A 29 -6.83 -1.14 2.12
C CYS A 29 -6.68 -2.66 2.02
N ARG A 30 -5.44 -3.12 2.25
CA ARG A 30 -5.11 -4.52 2.52
C ARG A 30 -4.16 -4.60 3.71
N ILE A 31 -4.25 -5.69 4.45
CA ILE A 31 -3.47 -5.93 5.66
C ILE A 31 -2.37 -6.94 5.38
N LEU A 32 -1.21 -6.73 5.98
CA LEU A 32 -0.09 -7.66 5.97
C LEU A 32 0.54 -7.74 7.35
N PHE A 33 0.62 -8.94 7.94
CA PHE A 33 1.24 -9.14 9.26
C PHE A 33 2.52 -9.98 9.15
N LEU A 34 3.63 -9.33 8.78
CA LEU A 34 4.91 -10.02 8.63
C LEU A 34 5.43 -10.58 9.95
N ASN A 35 6.03 -11.78 9.87
CA ASN A 35 6.60 -12.50 11.02
C ASN A 35 5.63 -12.66 12.20
N LYS A 36 4.34 -12.79 11.90
CA LYS A 36 3.31 -13.05 12.89
C LYS A 36 3.68 -14.24 13.80
N PRO A 37 3.76 -14.04 15.13
CA PRO A 37 3.94 -15.12 16.10
C PRO A 37 2.82 -16.17 16.01
N ALA A 38 3.08 -17.38 16.53
CA ALA A 38 2.12 -18.49 16.46
C ALA A 38 0.85 -18.23 17.27
N ASP A 39 0.97 -17.50 18.38
CA ASP A 39 -0.06 -17.09 19.32
C ASP A 39 -0.76 -15.78 18.94
N ALA A 40 -0.26 -15.05 17.94
CA ALA A 40 -0.84 -13.79 17.54
C ALA A 40 -2.20 -13.98 16.81
N PRO A 41 -3.13 -13.01 16.95
CA PRO A 41 -4.47 -13.11 16.37
C PRO A 41 -4.48 -13.47 14.89
N LYS A 42 -5.44 -14.30 14.47
CA LYS A 42 -5.63 -14.70 13.07
C LYS A 42 -6.59 -13.79 12.32
N GLU A 43 -7.48 -13.16 13.06
CA GLU A 43 -8.50 -12.24 12.57
C GLU A 43 -8.67 -11.10 13.58
N ALA A 44 -9.26 -10.02 13.11
CA ALA A 44 -9.67 -8.86 13.89
C ALA A 44 -10.82 -8.16 13.15
N TYR A 45 -11.34 -7.10 13.74
CA TYR A 45 -12.28 -6.18 13.11
C TYR A 45 -11.56 -4.89 12.77
N LEU A 46 -11.51 -4.53 11.49
CA LEU A 46 -11.05 -3.22 11.03
C LEU A 46 -12.23 -2.25 11.10
N TYR A 47 -12.19 -1.33 12.05
CA TYR A 47 -13.15 -0.24 12.15
C TYR A 47 -12.66 0.95 11.33
N ASP A 48 -13.49 1.45 10.42
CA ASP A 48 -13.15 2.56 9.52
C ASP A 48 -13.72 3.92 9.96
N GLY A 49 -14.24 4.00 11.19
CA GLY A 49 -14.94 5.18 11.71
C GLY A 49 -16.45 5.18 11.43
N LYS A 50 -16.95 4.23 10.64
CA LYS A 50 -18.39 4.04 10.37
C LYS A 50 -18.82 2.59 10.44
N THR A 51 -17.99 1.66 9.99
CA THR A 51 -18.31 0.24 9.85
C THR A 51 -17.14 -0.62 10.28
N SER A 52 -17.47 -1.75 10.90
CA SER A 52 -16.51 -2.79 11.26
C SER A 52 -16.45 -3.87 10.20
N HIS A 53 -15.24 -4.13 9.70
CA HIS A 53 -14.98 -5.16 8.71
C HIS A 53 -14.24 -6.33 9.35
N LYS A 54 -14.81 -7.53 9.33
CA LYS A 54 -14.08 -8.72 9.76
C LYS A 54 -12.95 -9.01 8.76
N VAL A 55 -11.70 -8.99 9.24
CA VAL A 55 -10.50 -9.09 8.40
C VAL A 55 -9.58 -10.21 8.86
N LEU A 56 -8.94 -10.87 7.90
CA LEU A 56 -7.87 -11.81 8.18
C LEU A 56 -6.55 -11.07 8.41
N LEU A 57 -5.72 -11.61 9.29
CA LEU A 57 -4.36 -11.15 9.58
C LEU A 57 -3.32 -12.15 9.05
N PRO A 58 -3.11 -12.21 7.72
CA PRO A 58 -2.21 -13.17 7.10
C PRO A 58 -0.74 -12.81 7.32
N SER A 59 0.10 -13.85 7.40
CA SER A 59 1.55 -13.72 7.60
C SER A 59 2.41 -13.91 6.36
N ARG A 60 1.81 -14.37 5.26
CA ARG A 60 2.53 -14.73 4.02
C ARG A 60 1.93 -14.13 2.76
N ASN A 61 0.80 -13.44 2.86
CA ASN A 61 0.13 -12.79 1.74
C ASN A 61 -0.63 -11.57 2.26
N PHE A 62 -1.25 -10.81 1.36
CA PHE A 62 -2.20 -9.75 1.71
C PHE A 62 -3.56 -10.33 2.13
N SER A 63 -4.29 -9.62 3.00
CA SER A 63 -5.71 -9.88 3.28
C SER A 63 -6.57 -9.68 2.02
N GLN A 64 -7.87 -9.96 2.10
CA GLN A 64 -8.82 -9.42 1.12
C GLN A 64 -8.73 -7.88 1.06
N ILE A 65 -9.18 -7.32 -0.07
CA ILE A 65 -9.38 -5.87 -0.21
C ILE A 65 -10.53 -5.48 0.72
N VAL A 66 -10.33 -4.43 1.50
CA VAL A 66 -11.37 -3.78 2.28
C VAL A 66 -11.62 -2.42 1.66
N GLU A 67 -12.85 -2.18 1.24
CA GLU A 67 -13.29 -0.88 0.77
C GLU A 67 -13.44 0.05 1.98
N LEU A 68 -12.85 1.23 1.88
CA LEU A 68 -12.89 2.25 2.92
C LEU A 68 -13.90 3.34 2.54
N PRO A 69 -14.36 4.16 3.51
CA PRO A 69 -15.27 5.25 3.24
C PRO A 69 -14.78 6.13 2.08
N SER A 70 -15.64 6.23 1.06
CA SER A 70 -15.38 6.97 -0.17
C SER A 70 -15.91 8.41 -0.06
N GLY A 71 -15.42 9.29 -0.93
CA GLY A 71 -15.83 10.70 -0.93
C GLY A 71 -15.08 11.59 0.09
N PRO A 72 -15.58 12.81 0.38
CA PRO A 72 -14.94 13.72 1.33
C PRO A 72 -15.04 13.18 2.76
N LEU A 73 -13.96 13.34 3.53
CA LEU A 73 -13.89 12.88 4.92
C LEU A 73 -14.04 14.06 5.88
N PRO A 74 -14.68 13.86 7.05
CA PRO A 74 -14.66 14.84 8.13
C PRO A 74 -13.21 15.24 8.45
N ASP A 75 -12.95 16.54 8.56
CA ASP A 75 -11.62 17.10 8.85
C ASP A 75 -10.48 16.71 7.88
N GLY A 76 -10.82 16.19 6.69
CA GLY A 76 -9.85 15.76 5.69
C GLY A 76 -9.02 14.54 6.13
N LYS A 77 -9.55 13.72 7.05
CA LYS A 77 -8.82 12.57 7.63
C LYS A 77 -9.73 11.36 7.83
N LEU A 78 -9.15 10.18 7.67
CA LEU A 78 -9.79 8.90 7.99
C LEU A 78 -9.01 8.22 9.10
N THR A 79 -9.64 7.98 10.24
CA THR A 79 -9.05 7.15 11.30
C THR A 79 -9.57 5.74 11.16
N ILE A 80 -8.65 4.79 11.02
CA ILE A 80 -8.94 3.36 10.98
C ILE A 80 -8.27 2.68 12.16
N GLY A 81 -8.90 1.63 12.70
CA GLY A 81 -8.40 0.91 13.85
C GLY A 81 -8.70 -0.58 13.79
N LEU A 82 -7.92 -1.38 14.52
CA LEU A 82 -8.16 -2.81 14.67
C LEU A 82 -8.65 -3.10 16.08
N SER A 83 -9.76 -3.84 16.17
CA SER A 83 -10.38 -4.28 17.42
C SER A 83 -10.47 -5.82 17.46
N PRO A 84 -10.36 -6.46 18.64
CA PRO A 84 -10.62 -7.90 18.77
C PRO A 84 -12.09 -8.26 18.54
N THR A 85 -13.01 -7.33 18.79
CA THR A 85 -14.46 -7.51 18.63
C THR A 85 -15.03 -6.48 17.67
N GLU A 86 -16.20 -6.78 17.12
CA GLU A 86 -16.95 -5.85 16.26
C GLU A 86 -17.30 -4.57 17.02
N VAL A 87 -17.17 -3.44 16.33
CA VAL A 87 -17.48 -2.10 16.84
C VAL A 87 -18.69 -1.58 16.08
N ASN A 88 -19.79 -1.36 16.78
CA ASN A 88 -21.07 -0.92 16.19
C ASN A 88 -21.21 0.60 16.26
N GLU A 89 -20.78 1.20 17.37
CA GLU A 89 -20.81 2.64 17.57
C GLU A 89 -19.37 3.18 17.77
N PRO A 90 -19.07 4.42 17.33
CA PRO A 90 -17.74 5.02 17.54
C PRO A 90 -17.26 4.99 19.00
N GLU A 91 -18.17 5.16 19.95
CA GLU A 91 -17.93 5.16 21.38
C GLU A 91 -17.53 3.78 21.92
N ASP A 92 -17.89 2.71 21.22
CA ASP A 92 -17.53 1.33 21.56
C ASP A 92 -16.10 0.98 21.11
N PHE A 93 -15.45 1.82 20.31
CA PHE A 93 -14.09 1.55 19.85
C PHE A 93 -13.13 1.49 21.06
N PRO A 94 -12.46 0.35 21.33
CA PRO A 94 -11.75 0.18 22.59
C PRO A 94 -10.61 1.18 22.76
N SER A 95 -10.58 1.86 23.91
CA SER A 95 -9.48 2.75 24.25
C SER A 95 -8.15 1.99 24.26
N GLY A 96 -7.15 2.50 23.56
CA GLY A 96 -5.84 1.86 23.40
C GLY A 96 -5.76 0.80 22.30
N ALA A 97 -6.86 0.50 21.60
CA ALA A 97 -6.80 -0.30 20.38
C ALA A 97 -5.86 0.33 19.34
N PRO A 98 -5.08 -0.47 18.60
CA PRO A 98 -4.16 0.05 17.61
C PRO A 98 -4.94 0.73 16.47
N SER A 99 -4.61 1.98 16.21
CA SER A 99 -5.24 2.81 15.18
C SER A 99 -4.23 3.66 14.43
N VAL A 100 -4.65 4.15 13.26
CA VAL A 100 -3.89 5.11 12.49
C VAL A 100 -4.80 6.07 11.74
N THR A 101 -4.34 7.30 11.57
CA THR A 101 -5.02 8.33 10.79
C THR A 101 -4.37 8.48 9.42
N LEU A 102 -5.20 8.47 8.39
CA LEU A 102 -4.83 8.63 6.99
C LEU A 102 -5.31 10.01 6.48
N PRO A 103 -4.51 10.70 5.66
CA PRO A 103 -4.99 11.88 4.92
C PRO A 103 -6.09 11.50 3.92
N ASP A 104 -7.03 12.41 3.67
CA ASP A 104 -8.12 12.22 2.71
C ASP A 104 -7.68 11.95 1.27
N THR A 105 -6.50 12.45 0.90
CA THR A 105 -5.83 12.19 -0.38
C THR A 105 -5.38 10.75 -0.58
N THR A 106 -5.35 9.92 0.48
CA THR A 106 -4.94 8.51 0.37
C THR A 106 -6.07 7.70 -0.26
N THR A 107 -5.81 7.11 -1.41
CA THR A 107 -6.77 6.23 -2.11
C THR A 107 -6.49 4.77 -1.83
N ASP A 108 -5.22 4.39 -1.77
CA ASP A 108 -4.78 3.02 -1.57
C ASP A 108 -3.73 2.92 -0.47
N VAL A 109 -3.95 2.02 0.48
CA VAL A 109 -3.04 1.84 1.60
C VAL A 109 -2.81 0.36 1.93
N TYR A 110 -1.57 0.03 2.29
CA TYR A 110 -1.30 -1.21 3.02
C TYR A 110 -1.18 -0.93 4.51
N LEU A 111 -1.85 -1.74 5.32
CA LEU A 111 -1.68 -1.75 6.76
C LEU A 111 -0.66 -2.84 7.11
N LEU A 112 0.59 -2.42 7.28
CA LEU A 112 1.65 -3.31 7.73
C LEU A 112 1.55 -3.45 9.24
N LEU A 113 1.29 -4.67 9.70
CA LEU A 113 1.23 -5.01 11.11
C LEU A 113 2.57 -5.54 11.59
N ALA A 114 3.00 -5.04 12.74
CA ALA A 114 4.09 -5.59 13.54
C ALA A 114 3.53 -6.11 14.85
N TYR A 115 4.13 -7.19 15.38
CA TYR A 115 3.74 -7.71 16.68
C TYR A 115 4.14 -6.71 17.76
N ASN A 116 3.20 -6.38 18.63
CA ASN A 116 3.40 -5.46 19.74
C ASN A 116 2.78 -6.04 21.01
N PRO A 117 3.52 -6.85 21.79
CA PRO A 117 2.98 -7.51 22.98
C PRO A 117 2.56 -6.53 24.08
N SER A 118 3.04 -5.28 24.04
CA SER A 118 2.67 -4.26 25.02
C SER A 118 1.27 -3.69 24.81
N ASN A 119 0.66 -3.87 23.63
CA ASN A 119 -0.74 -3.50 23.43
C ASN A 119 -1.66 -4.63 23.95
N GLN A 120 -2.35 -4.35 25.06
CA GLN A 120 -3.19 -5.32 25.76
C GLN A 120 -4.55 -5.56 25.07
N VAL A 121 -5.01 -4.63 24.23
CA VAL A 121 -6.29 -4.75 23.52
C VAL A 121 -6.13 -5.69 22.32
N LEU A 122 -5.12 -5.41 21.50
CA LEU A 122 -4.75 -6.24 20.37
C LEU A 122 -3.24 -6.11 20.17
N PRO A 123 -2.45 -7.21 20.25
CA PRO A 123 -0.98 -7.15 20.35
C PRO A 123 -0.31 -6.88 19.00
N VAL A 124 -0.71 -5.79 18.33
CA VAL A 124 -0.22 -5.35 17.04
C VAL A 124 0.02 -3.85 17.04
N ALA A 125 0.93 -3.39 16.19
CA ALA A 125 1.11 -2.00 15.82
C ALA A 125 0.84 -1.84 14.32
N ILE A 126 0.13 -0.78 13.95
CA ILE A 126 -0.22 -0.50 12.54
C ILE A 126 0.77 0.51 11.97
N ARG A 127 1.35 0.19 10.81
CA ARG A 127 2.11 1.14 9.98
C ARG A 127 1.42 1.27 8.62
N PRO A 128 0.83 2.43 8.30
CA PRO A 128 0.22 2.66 7.00
C PRO A 128 1.31 2.87 5.95
N ILE A 129 1.06 2.39 4.75
CA ILE A 129 1.90 2.59 3.59
C ILE A 129 0.99 3.03 2.45
N ASN A 130 1.03 4.32 2.14
CA ASN A 130 0.33 4.86 0.98
C ASN A 130 0.96 4.29 -0.30
N ILE A 131 0.12 3.69 -1.13
CA ILE A 131 0.48 3.05 -2.39
C ILE A 131 -0.44 3.48 -3.53
N ASP A 132 -0.91 4.72 -3.46
CA ASP A 132 -1.60 5.38 -4.55
C ASP A 132 -0.77 5.25 -5.85
N ASP A 133 -1.41 5.29 -7.02
CA ASP A 133 -0.71 5.10 -8.31
C ASP A 133 0.38 6.15 -8.57
N SER A 134 0.28 7.31 -7.93
CA SER A 134 1.35 8.33 -7.94
C SER A 134 2.60 7.92 -7.18
N LYS A 135 2.50 6.93 -6.28
CA LYS A 135 3.56 6.46 -5.37
C LYS A 135 4.11 5.10 -5.74
N LEU A 136 3.29 4.21 -6.28
CA LEU A 136 3.71 2.87 -6.68
C LEU A 136 2.89 2.39 -7.88
N LYS A 137 3.56 2.21 -9.03
CA LYS A 137 2.92 1.77 -10.27
C LYS A 137 2.96 0.25 -10.43
N PRO A 138 2.06 -0.34 -11.24
CA PRO A 138 2.21 -1.72 -11.69
C PRO A 138 3.61 -1.99 -12.26
N GLY A 139 4.19 -3.13 -11.90
CA GLY A 139 5.55 -3.53 -12.26
C GLY A 139 6.65 -2.93 -11.38
N GLU A 140 6.37 -1.90 -10.59
CA GLU A 140 7.32 -1.40 -9.59
C GLU A 140 7.28 -2.26 -8.32
N THR A 141 8.36 -2.18 -7.55
CA THR A 141 8.44 -2.82 -6.22
C THR A 141 8.75 -1.79 -5.15
N LEU A 142 7.86 -1.66 -4.17
CA LEU A 142 8.18 -0.93 -2.95
C LEU A 142 9.03 -1.81 -2.03
N TRP A 143 10.30 -1.47 -1.92
CA TRP A 143 11.25 -2.11 -1.02
C TRP A 143 11.23 -1.47 0.35
N ILE A 144 11.15 -2.29 1.39
CA ILE A 144 11.10 -1.88 2.79
C ILE A 144 12.21 -2.61 3.52
N ASN A 145 13.22 -1.87 3.95
CA ASN A 145 14.32 -2.42 4.73
C ASN A 145 14.03 -2.21 6.22
N LEU A 146 13.79 -3.32 6.92
CA LEU A 146 13.55 -3.36 8.37
C LEU A 146 14.83 -3.70 9.14
N THR A 147 15.99 -3.49 8.54
CA THR A 147 17.30 -3.68 9.18
C THR A 147 18.02 -2.34 9.36
N ASN A 148 18.97 -2.33 10.30
CA ASN A 148 19.83 -1.17 10.56
C ASN A 148 20.97 -1.00 9.55
N HIS A 149 20.96 -1.78 8.46
CA HIS A 149 22.07 -1.90 7.53
C HIS A 149 21.62 -1.72 6.09
N LYS A 150 22.51 -1.15 5.27
CA LYS A 150 22.23 -0.90 3.86
C LYS A 150 22.20 -2.23 3.10
N VAL A 151 21.28 -2.33 2.15
CA VAL A 151 21.18 -3.47 1.23
C VAL A 151 21.39 -2.94 -0.17
N ALA A 152 22.29 -3.57 -0.93
CA ALA A 152 22.41 -3.36 -2.37
C ALA A 152 21.60 -4.44 -3.09
N ALA A 153 20.82 -4.05 -4.09
CA ALA A 153 20.04 -4.96 -4.91
C ALA A 153 20.49 -4.81 -6.37
N LYS A 154 20.72 -5.95 -7.04
CA LYS A 154 20.85 -6.06 -8.49
C LYS A 154 19.78 -7.01 -9.01
N LEU A 155 18.75 -6.45 -9.63
CA LEU A 155 17.54 -7.15 -10.06
C LEU A 155 17.45 -7.06 -11.60
N GLY A 156 17.90 -8.10 -12.29
CA GLY A 156 18.09 -8.02 -13.74
C GLY A 156 19.16 -7.00 -14.07
N GLU A 157 18.79 -5.98 -14.87
CA GLU A 157 19.66 -4.85 -15.22
C GLU A 157 19.59 -3.70 -14.19
N ALA A 158 18.54 -3.66 -13.36
CA ALA A 158 18.38 -2.62 -12.35
C ALA A 158 19.34 -2.82 -11.18
N GLN A 159 19.97 -1.73 -10.72
CA GLN A 159 20.79 -1.72 -9.52
C GLN A 159 20.47 -0.50 -8.65
N PHE A 160 20.24 -0.71 -7.36
CA PHE A 160 19.92 0.35 -6.41
C PHE A 160 20.23 -0.08 -4.97
N PHE A 161 20.14 0.87 -4.05
CA PHE A 161 20.27 0.62 -2.62
C PHE A 161 18.92 0.76 -1.92
N ILE A 162 18.71 -0.07 -0.90
CA ILE A 162 17.59 0.05 0.04
C ILE A 162 18.18 0.51 1.38
N PRO A 163 18.04 1.79 1.74
CA PRO A 163 18.68 2.32 2.95
C PRO A 163 18.13 1.69 4.23
N PRO A 164 18.92 1.68 5.33
CA PRO A 164 18.46 1.18 6.62
C PRO A 164 17.14 1.82 7.07
N MET A 165 16.20 1.01 7.60
CA MET A 165 14.94 1.49 8.18
C MET A 165 14.10 2.39 7.27
N LYS A 166 14.32 2.33 5.95
CA LYS A 166 13.67 3.17 4.94
C LYS A 166 12.94 2.36 3.88
N GLN A 167 12.14 3.08 3.11
CA GLN A 167 11.43 2.58 1.94
C GLN A 167 12.07 3.12 0.66
N THR A 168 12.03 2.35 -0.43
CA THR A 168 12.56 2.75 -1.74
C THR A 168 11.74 2.08 -2.83
N VAL A 169 11.27 2.84 -3.82
CA VAL A 169 10.66 2.25 -5.01
C VAL A 169 11.78 1.81 -5.95
N GLY A 170 11.87 0.50 -6.19
CA GLY A 170 12.78 -0.09 -7.16
C GLY A 170 12.13 -0.13 -8.54
N PRO A 171 12.87 0.19 -9.62
CA PRO A 171 12.34 0.10 -10.97
C PRO A 171 12.03 -1.37 -11.34
N PRO A 172 11.16 -1.60 -12.33
CA PRO A 172 10.90 -2.92 -12.86
C PRO A 172 12.21 -3.61 -13.30
N PRO A 173 12.45 -4.89 -12.94
CA PRO A 173 13.65 -5.62 -13.35
C PRO A 173 13.61 -6.08 -14.81
N LEU A 174 12.42 -6.12 -15.42
CA LEU A 174 12.13 -6.50 -16.80
C LEU A 174 11.01 -5.59 -17.34
N LYS A 175 10.88 -5.50 -18.68
CA LYS A 175 9.76 -4.79 -19.32
C LYS A 175 8.44 -5.55 -19.22
N GLU A 176 8.50 -6.88 -19.23
CA GLU A 176 7.36 -7.79 -19.21
C GLU A 176 7.53 -8.84 -18.10
N SER A 177 6.44 -9.52 -17.73
CA SER A 177 6.47 -10.58 -16.72
C SER A 177 7.40 -11.71 -17.14
N GLY A 178 8.27 -12.16 -16.23
CA GLY A 178 9.29 -13.16 -16.56
C GLY A 178 10.26 -13.45 -15.43
N TYR A 179 11.18 -14.39 -15.65
CA TYR A 179 12.24 -14.71 -14.70
C TYR A 179 13.45 -13.79 -14.86
N TYR A 180 13.99 -13.30 -13.76
CA TYR A 180 15.21 -12.49 -13.73
C TYR A 180 16.17 -12.92 -12.64
N LYS A 181 17.46 -12.60 -12.80
CA LYS A 181 18.47 -12.83 -11.78
C LYS A 181 18.36 -11.76 -10.68
N ALA A 182 18.02 -12.19 -9.48
CA ALA A 182 18.00 -11.35 -8.30
C ALA A 182 19.26 -11.60 -7.45
N GLN A 183 19.99 -10.52 -7.16
CA GLN A 183 21.13 -10.55 -6.25
C GLN A 183 20.95 -9.47 -5.20
N PHE A 184 21.10 -9.86 -3.94
CA PHE A 184 21.10 -8.92 -2.83
C PHE A 184 22.37 -9.08 -2.03
N ILE A 185 22.92 -7.96 -1.62
CA ILE A 185 24.17 -7.89 -0.89
C ILE A 185 23.97 -7.01 0.34
N TYR A 186 24.45 -7.49 1.48
CA TYR A 186 24.26 -6.89 2.79
C TYR A 186 25.59 -6.44 3.37
N GLN A 187 25.60 -5.26 3.98
CA GLN A 187 26.78 -4.78 4.70
C GLN A 187 26.48 -4.73 6.20
N ARG A 188 26.94 -5.74 6.95
CA ARG A 188 26.66 -5.86 8.40
C ARG A 188 27.37 -4.79 9.23
N GLU A 189 28.47 -4.23 8.74
CA GLU A 189 29.22 -3.17 9.42
C GLU A 189 29.43 -2.02 8.44
N GLY A 190 29.38 -0.77 8.90
CA GLY A 190 29.50 0.41 8.02
C GLY A 190 30.80 0.47 7.21
N LYS A 191 31.82 -0.33 7.59
CA LYS A 191 33.12 -0.49 6.92
C LYS A 191 33.48 -1.93 6.55
N GLY A 192 32.58 -2.89 6.75
CA GLY A 192 32.87 -4.32 6.53
C GLY A 192 32.54 -4.81 5.11
N ASP A 193 32.94 -6.05 4.82
CA ASP A 193 32.68 -6.70 3.54
C ASP A 193 31.19 -6.87 3.24
N PHE A 194 30.89 -6.76 1.96
CA PHE A 194 29.58 -6.97 1.39
C PHE A 194 29.30 -8.48 1.27
N LEU A 195 28.36 -8.97 2.09
CA LEU A 195 27.99 -10.38 2.11
C LEU A 195 26.81 -10.65 1.17
N PRO A 196 26.88 -11.63 0.25
CA PRO A 196 25.74 -11.99 -0.58
C PRO A 196 24.63 -12.59 0.29
N ILE A 197 23.45 -11.95 0.31
CA ILE A 197 22.26 -12.50 0.97
C ILE A 197 21.72 -13.67 0.15
N MET A 198 21.63 -13.48 -1.17
CA MET A 198 21.04 -14.45 -2.08
C MET A 198 21.41 -14.15 -3.53
N ARG A 199 21.52 -15.21 -4.33
CA ARG A 199 21.54 -15.18 -5.80
C ARG A 199 20.54 -16.21 -6.31
N LYS A 200 19.41 -15.79 -6.86
CA LYS A 200 18.36 -16.70 -7.36
C LYS A 200 17.70 -16.14 -8.62
N SER A 201 17.05 -17.03 -9.37
CA SER A 201 16.08 -16.64 -10.40
C SER A 201 14.74 -16.39 -9.75
N TRP A 202 14.16 -15.22 -9.98
CA TRP A 202 12.90 -14.76 -9.40
C TRP A 202 11.89 -14.44 -10.48
N TRP A 203 10.62 -14.75 -10.24
CA TRP A 203 9.53 -14.35 -11.11
C TRP A 203 9.13 -12.90 -10.87
N PHE A 204 9.07 -12.11 -11.92
CA PHE A 204 8.54 -10.76 -11.96
C PHE A 204 7.17 -10.74 -12.62
N ASP A 205 6.25 -9.94 -12.08
CA ASP A 205 4.92 -9.70 -12.64
C ASP A 205 4.73 -8.20 -12.92
N ALA A 206 4.80 -7.84 -14.20
CA ALA A 206 4.70 -6.46 -14.68
C ALA A 206 3.31 -5.82 -14.45
N THR A 207 2.30 -6.64 -14.17
CA THR A 207 0.91 -6.18 -14.00
C THR A 207 0.54 -5.91 -12.54
N SER A 208 1.39 -6.32 -11.60
CA SER A 208 1.12 -6.20 -10.17
C SER A 208 1.92 -5.08 -9.51
N LYS A 209 1.38 -4.46 -8.47
CA LYS A 209 2.20 -3.67 -7.53
C LYS A 209 2.93 -4.66 -6.63
N ASN A 210 4.24 -4.52 -6.49
CA ASN A 210 5.05 -5.47 -5.72
C ASN A 210 5.53 -4.87 -4.40
N LEU A 211 5.67 -5.70 -3.38
CA LEU A 211 6.31 -5.33 -2.11
C LEU A 211 7.48 -6.26 -1.87
N GLY A 212 8.61 -5.67 -1.48
CA GLY A 212 9.81 -6.37 -1.09
C GLY A 212 10.21 -6.01 0.34
N PHE A 213 10.49 -6.99 1.18
CA PHE A 213 10.89 -6.78 2.56
C PHE A 213 12.27 -7.35 2.80
N VAL A 214 13.15 -6.56 3.44
CA VAL A 214 14.40 -7.07 4.00
C VAL A 214 14.26 -7.09 5.52
N VAL A 215 14.33 -8.27 6.12
CA VAL A 215 14.05 -8.46 7.55
C VAL A 215 15.24 -9.09 8.25
N GLY A 216 15.63 -8.52 9.40
CA GLY A 216 16.73 -9.03 10.21
C GLY A 216 16.45 -10.45 10.71
N SER A 217 17.50 -11.26 10.88
CA SER A 217 17.40 -12.66 11.32
C SER A 217 18.33 -12.96 12.50
N GLY A 218 18.29 -12.12 13.56
CA GLY A 218 18.92 -12.43 14.85
C GLY A 218 20.41 -12.81 14.75
N GLY A 219 21.22 -12.00 14.06
CA GLY A 219 22.66 -12.23 13.88
C GLY A 219 23.08 -13.02 12.64
N ARG A 220 22.12 -13.53 11.84
CA ARG A 220 22.34 -14.10 10.51
C ARG A 220 22.09 -13.07 9.40
N LEU A 221 22.40 -13.45 8.16
CA LEU A 221 22.01 -12.67 6.98
C LEU A 221 20.48 -12.42 6.98
N PRO A 222 20.04 -11.24 6.54
CA PRO A 222 18.62 -10.92 6.52
C PRO A 222 17.85 -11.83 5.57
N LYS A 223 16.56 -12.02 5.86
CA LYS A 223 15.61 -12.70 4.98
C LYS A 223 14.99 -11.69 4.03
N ILE A 224 14.73 -12.12 2.81
CA ILE A 224 14.05 -11.30 1.81
C ILE A 224 12.72 -11.96 1.45
N PHE A 225 11.65 -11.18 1.51
CA PHE A 225 10.31 -11.60 1.12
C PHE A 225 9.81 -10.72 -0.01
N THR A 226 9.07 -11.29 -0.94
CA THR A 226 8.34 -10.54 -1.95
C THR A 226 6.88 -10.96 -1.98
N LEU A 227 6.01 -9.98 -2.17
CA LEU A 227 4.57 -10.15 -2.29
C LEU A 227 4.09 -9.41 -3.53
N ARG A 228 3.08 -9.97 -4.19
CA ARG A 228 2.46 -9.42 -5.39
C ARG A 228 1.04 -9.03 -5.05
N ASP A 229 0.73 -7.75 -5.21
CA ASP A 229 -0.65 -7.28 -5.14
C ASP A 229 -1.22 -7.22 -6.56
N ARG A 230 -1.99 -8.26 -6.89
CA ARG A 230 -2.90 -8.25 -8.03
C ARG A 230 -4.23 -7.77 -7.51
N ARG A 231 -4.40 -6.45 -7.45
CA ARG A 231 -5.75 -5.90 -7.38
C ARG A 231 -6.36 -6.20 -8.73
N SER A 232 -7.29 -7.14 -8.76
CA SER A 232 -8.19 -7.26 -9.91
C SER A 232 -8.71 -5.84 -10.13
N GLN A 233 -8.32 -5.23 -11.25
CA GLN A 233 -9.11 -4.12 -11.75
C GLN A 233 -10.52 -4.68 -11.76
N VAL A 234 -11.45 -4.02 -11.07
CA VAL A 234 -12.86 -4.27 -11.31
C VAL A 234 -13.00 -4.01 -12.80
N THR A 235 -12.94 -5.07 -13.59
CA THR A 235 -13.40 -5.07 -14.96
C THR A 235 -14.84 -4.65 -14.78
N ASN A 236 -15.14 -3.40 -15.12
CA ASN A 236 -16.51 -3.00 -15.37
C ASN A 236 -17.06 -4.11 -16.24
N GLY A 237 -17.98 -4.90 -15.68
CA GLY A 237 -18.74 -5.88 -16.43
C GLY A 237 -19.51 -5.11 -17.48
N ALA A 238 -18.89 -4.88 -18.63
CA ALA A 238 -19.60 -4.71 -19.87
C ALA A 238 -20.02 -6.12 -20.29
N SER A 239 -21.03 -6.64 -19.59
CA SER A 239 -21.97 -7.57 -20.20
C SER A 239 -22.78 -6.77 -21.20
N ASN A 240 -22.53 -7.01 -22.49
CA ASN A 240 -23.50 -7.00 -23.57
C ASN A 240 -23.00 -7.97 -24.64
#